data_AF-A0A9W7PUW6-F1
#
_entry.id   AF-A0A9W7PUW6-F1
#
_cell.length_a   1.000
_cell.length_b   1.000
_cell.length_c   1.000
_cell.angle_alpha   90.00
_cell.angle_beta   90.00
_cell.angle_gamma   90.00
#
_symmetry.space_group_name_H-M   'P 1'
#
loop_
_entity.id
_entity.type
_entity.pdbx_description
1 polymer ?
#
loop_
_entity_poly.entity_id
_entity_poly.type
_entity_poly.pdbx_seq_one_letter_code
_entity_poly.pdbx_strand_id
1 'polypeptide(L)'
;MALNEPTIEIYDIQGNSLAGFNKDFQDLLFLKITQSDTAKKWIRDLVPQISSLNEVLRFNNLFKSLRVRLNGEDPPGLAATWVNVAFTFEGLKKLIPEEAEHFKKDEAFSQGMAARSKVLGDRLDHQNWVIGGPTNLPDLLLIVASDTEDLLNQRISSIKESLKVNGGLELIHEENGRTRMDTNKPGHEHFGYKDGISQPGIRGLKSDKQEDFLTARLIDPNDERAQKFSKPGAPLIWPGQFVLGYQKQNKEDLVQPDPDSDTLAGLPDWARNGSFLVFRRLQQDVAAFNKFVENMAAEVGMNSDLLGAKLIGRWKSGAPLIRAKEEDNPSIGNDEFTNNHFSYVNPEPAIKLKQAVGNQEIPGVEGDSEGKTCPFAAHVRKLNPRDVRSAEFNRTKMLLRRGIPYGKSFELAPDEERGLLFMTYQASIKEQFEFMQQAWANNIDFPSKGDGEDPIVGQKDNDGEKHSFKLPEKDKSINFMQEWVTMTGGAYFFQPSIKALTDILTV
;
A
#
# COMPACT_ATOMS: atom_id res chain seq x y z
N MET A 1 6.95 31.49 -2.53
CA MET A 1 7.15 31.34 -1.08
C MET A 1 7.78 29.98 -0.84
N ALA A 2 8.82 29.88 0.00
CA ALA A 2 9.31 28.58 0.44
C ALA A 2 8.16 27.88 1.21
N LEU A 3 7.81 26.66 0.81
CA LEU A 3 6.80 25.89 1.52
C LEU A 3 7.37 25.48 2.87
N ASN A 4 6.66 25.84 3.94
CA ASN A 4 7.07 25.49 5.30
C ASN A 4 6.63 24.05 5.60
N GLU A 5 7.34 23.08 5.02
CA GLU A 5 7.12 21.66 5.31
C GLU A 5 7.62 21.33 6.74
N PRO A 6 6.89 20.48 7.51
CA PRO A 6 7.27 20.18 8.89
C PRO A 6 8.54 19.36 8.96
N THR A 7 9.31 19.51 10.04
CA THR A 7 10.33 18.53 10.39
C THR A 7 9.65 17.28 10.93
N ILE A 8 9.99 16.13 10.36
CA ILE A 8 9.43 14.82 10.71
C ILE A 8 10.33 14.16 11.76
N GLU A 9 9.72 13.62 12.80
CA GLU A 9 10.43 12.90 13.87
C GLU A 9 10.85 11.50 13.43
N ILE A 10 11.78 11.43 12.48
CA ILE A 10 12.20 10.20 11.80
C ILE A 10 12.81 9.14 12.72
N TYR A 11 13.21 9.50 13.94
CA TYR A 11 13.70 8.54 14.93
C TYR A 11 12.58 7.87 15.74
N ASP A 12 11.40 8.50 15.80
CA ASP A 12 10.28 8.02 16.61
C ASP A 12 9.24 7.22 15.79
N ILE A 13 9.16 7.48 14.49
CA ILE A 13 8.25 6.77 13.59
C ILE A 13 8.85 5.41 13.21
N GLN A 14 8.06 4.34 13.33
CA GLN A 14 8.41 3.01 12.84
C GLN A 14 8.50 2.98 11.29
N GLY A 15 9.60 2.44 10.74
CA GLY A 15 10.02 2.72 9.37
C GLY A 15 9.20 2.14 8.22
N ASN A 16 8.45 1.05 8.44
CA ASN A 16 7.63 0.46 7.37
C ASN A 16 6.46 1.37 6.94
N SER A 17 6.02 2.26 7.83
CA SER A 17 4.91 3.18 7.58
C SER A 17 5.20 4.14 6.41
N LEU A 18 6.25 4.96 6.53
CA LEU A 18 6.55 5.99 5.53
C LEU A 18 7.58 5.57 4.48
N ALA A 19 8.68 4.92 4.85
CA ALA A 19 9.74 4.53 3.90
C ALA A 19 9.50 3.17 3.24
N GLY A 20 8.87 2.25 3.98
CA GLY A 20 8.70 0.86 3.56
C GLY A 20 10.00 0.05 3.66
N PHE A 21 9.88 -1.19 4.11
CA PHE A 21 11.04 -2.08 4.24
C PHE A 21 11.67 -2.45 2.89
N ASN A 22 10.86 -2.61 1.84
CA ASN A 22 11.30 -2.89 0.46
C ASN A 22 12.29 -4.07 0.39
N LYS A 23 11.88 -5.22 0.93
CA LYS A 23 12.69 -6.44 1.03
C LYS A 23 12.05 -7.60 0.29
N ASP A 24 12.88 -8.56 -0.13
CA ASP A 24 12.41 -9.72 -0.88
C ASP A 24 11.79 -10.82 -0.02
N PHE A 25 12.15 -10.86 1.26
CA PHE A 25 11.68 -11.85 2.22
C PHE A 25 11.01 -11.13 3.38
N GLN A 26 9.77 -11.49 3.69
CA GLN A 26 9.03 -10.92 4.81
C GLN A 26 8.14 -11.96 5.47
N ASP A 27 8.24 -12.11 6.78
CA ASP A 27 7.33 -12.95 7.56
C ASP A 27 6.51 -12.07 8.49
N LEU A 28 5.20 -12.36 8.53
CA LEU A 28 4.22 -11.69 9.38
C LEU A 28 3.85 -12.64 10.52
N LEU A 29 4.20 -12.28 11.75
CA LEU A 29 3.88 -13.09 12.94
C LEU A 29 2.69 -12.48 13.67
N PHE A 30 1.61 -13.24 13.77
CA PHE A 30 0.37 -12.84 14.44
C PHE A 30 0.35 -13.45 15.84
N LEU A 31 0.37 -12.60 16.86
CA LEU A 31 0.49 -13.03 18.25
C LEU A 31 -0.77 -12.69 19.08
N LYS A 32 -1.07 -13.55 20.05
CA LYS A 32 -2.04 -13.35 21.13
C LYS A 32 -1.32 -13.05 22.43
N ILE A 33 -1.82 -12.07 23.18
CA ILE A 33 -1.45 -11.79 24.56
C ILE A 33 -2.21 -12.76 25.45
N THR A 34 -1.44 -13.63 26.13
CA THR A 34 -1.93 -14.60 27.12
C THR A 34 -1.74 -14.08 28.55
N GLN A 35 -0.72 -13.25 28.80
CA GLN A 35 -0.49 -12.57 30.07
C GLN A 35 0.05 -11.15 29.82
N SER A 36 -0.68 -10.13 30.30
CA SER A 36 -0.39 -8.74 29.97
C SER A 36 1.00 -8.27 30.46
N ASP A 37 1.31 -8.44 31.75
CA ASP A 37 2.57 -7.93 32.32
C ASP A 37 3.81 -8.58 31.67
N THR A 38 3.74 -9.88 31.41
CA THR A 38 4.81 -10.63 30.74
C THR A 38 4.94 -10.21 29.27
N ALA A 39 3.82 -10.00 28.56
CA ALA A 39 3.82 -9.46 27.21
C ALA A 39 4.42 -8.05 27.15
N LYS A 40 4.06 -7.16 28.09
CA LYS A 40 4.66 -5.81 28.20
C LYS A 40 6.17 -5.87 28.34
N LYS A 41 6.68 -6.75 29.21
CA LYS A 41 8.12 -6.97 29.37
C LYS A 41 8.77 -7.44 28.07
N TRP A 42 8.17 -8.42 27.41
CA TRP A 42 8.69 -8.93 26.13
C TRP A 42 8.72 -7.85 25.04
N ILE A 43 7.65 -7.06 24.93
CA ILE A 43 7.58 -5.94 23.98
C ILE A 43 8.65 -4.90 24.34
N ARG A 44 8.87 -4.60 25.64
CA ARG A 44 9.92 -3.68 26.10
C ARG A 44 11.30 -4.13 25.64
N ASP A 45 11.60 -5.42 25.75
CA ASP A 45 12.87 -6.02 25.31
C ASP A 45 13.00 -6.04 23.77
N LEU A 46 11.88 -6.01 23.04
CA LEU A 46 11.84 -5.87 21.59
C LEU A 46 12.08 -4.42 21.13
N VAL A 47 11.65 -3.40 21.89
CA VAL A 47 11.70 -1.99 21.45
C VAL A 47 13.05 -1.54 20.86
N PRO A 48 14.21 -1.85 21.46
CA PRO A 48 15.51 -1.45 20.89
C PRO A 48 15.82 -2.05 19.52
N GLN A 49 15.04 -3.05 19.10
CA GLN A 49 15.20 -3.79 17.85
C GLN A 49 14.14 -3.37 16.81
N ILE A 50 13.24 -2.44 17.16
CA ILE A 50 12.26 -1.87 16.24
C ILE A 50 12.95 -0.90 15.30
N SER A 51 12.79 -1.12 14.00
CA SER A 51 13.42 -0.34 12.95
C SER A 51 12.72 1.00 12.77
N SER A 52 13.46 2.08 13.03
CA SER A 52 13.00 3.46 12.86
C SER A 52 12.94 3.89 11.39
N LEU A 53 12.16 4.93 11.11
CA LEU A 53 12.09 5.56 9.80
C LEU A 53 13.45 6.07 9.33
N ASN A 54 14.25 6.63 10.25
CA ASN A 54 15.60 7.09 9.97
C ASN A 54 16.51 5.95 9.45
N GLU A 55 16.52 4.79 10.11
CA GLU A 55 17.35 3.65 9.70
C GLU A 55 16.95 3.15 8.30
N VAL A 56 15.65 2.96 8.07
CA VAL A 56 15.12 2.48 6.80
C VAL A 56 15.40 3.48 5.67
N LEU A 57 15.21 4.78 5.89
CA LEU A 57 15.54 5.82 4.89
C LEU A 57 17.02 5.83 4.53
N ARG A 58 17.91 5.77 5.53
CA ARG A 58 19.36 5.78 5.30
C ARG A 58 19.78 4.56 4.49
N PHE A 59 19.26 3.38 4.83
CA PHE A 59 19.53 2.15 4.08
C PHE A 59 19.00 2.26 2.64
N ASN A 60 17.72 2.62 2.46
CA ASN A 60 17.10 2.69 1.13
C ASN A 60 17.84 3.68 0.21
N ASN A 61 18.26 4.83 0.74
CA ASN A 61 19.03 5.82 -0.01
C ASN A 61 20.42 5.30 -0.40
N LEU A 62 21.12 4.63 0.51
CA LEU A 62 22.42 4.02 0.23
C LEU A 62 22.30 2.90 -0.81
N PHE A 63 21.31 2.01 -0.63
CA PHE A 63 21.02 0.90 -1.54
C PHE A 63 20.72 1.41 -2.95
N LYS A 64 19.80 2.39 -3.10
CA LYS A 64 19.48 3.00 -4.39
C LYS A 64 20.72 3.62 -5.05
N SER A 65 21.52 4.35 -4.29
CA SER A 65 22.73 5.01 -4.81
C SER A 65 23.77 3.99 -5.30
N LEU A 66 23.95 2.89 -4.58
CA LEU A 66 24.85 1.81 -5.00
C LEU A 66 24.34 1.08 -6.23
N ARG A 67 23.04 0.75 -6.27
CA ARG A 67 22.41 0.07 -7.40
C ARG A 67 22.55 0.86 -8.70
N VAL A 68 22.43 2.20 -8.64
CA VAL A 68 22.71 3.07 -9.79
C VAL A 68 24.17 2.95 -10.25
N ARG A 69 25.14 2.91 -9.33
CA ARG A 69 26.57 2.72 -9.66
C ARG A 69 26.88 1.33 -10.22
N LEU A 70 26.06 0.34 -9.90
CA LEU A 70 26.17 -1.05 -10.33
C LEU A 70 25.24 -1.38 -11.51
N ASN A 71 24.81 -0.36 -12.28
CA ASN A 71 23.97 -0.53 -13.47
C ASN A 71 22.67 -1.32 -13.23
N GLY A 72 22.07 -1.19 -12.04
CA GLY A 72 20.82 -1.85 -11.69
C GLY A 72 20.98 -3.16 -10.91
N GLU A 73 22.21 -3.63 -10.69
CA GLU A 73 22.48 -4.78 -9.84
C GLU A 73 22.46 -4.43 -8.35
N ASP A 74 22.00 -5.38 -7.53
CA ASP A 74 21.91 -5.18 -6.10
C ASP A 74 23.31 -5.14 -5.46
N PRO A 75 23.57 -4.23 -4.51
CA PRO A 75 24.86 -4.08 -3.87
C PRO A 75 25.27 -5.33 -3.08
N PRO A 76 26.39 -5.99 -3.44
CA PRO A 76 26.82 -7.19 -2.74
C PRO A 76 27.19 -6.87 -1.28
N GLY A 77 26.69 -7.69 -0.36
CA GLY A 77 26.98 -7.57 1.08
C GLY A 77 26.24 -6.47 1.82
N LEU A 78 25.41 -5.66 1.14
CA LEU A 78 24.53 -4.71 1.81
C LEU A 78 23.17 -5.38 2.09
N ALA A 79 23.00 -5.85 3.33
CA ALA A 79 21.77 -6.47 3.79
C ALA A 79 21.29 -5.84 5.12
N ALA A 80 19.99 -5.85 5.34
CA ALA A 80 19.36 -5.46 6.60
C ALA A 80 18.15 -6.35 6.89
N THR A 81 17.96 -6.65 8.17
CA THR A 81 16.74 -7.26 8.70
C THR A 81 16.00 -6.23 9.54
N TRP A 82 14.77 -5.92 9.15
CA TRP A 82 13.92 -4.94 9.80
C TRP A 82 12.81 -5.60 10.62
N VAL A 83 12.38 -4.92 11.69
CA VAL A 83 11.29 -5.36 12.57
C VAL A 83 10.41 -4.17 12.92
N ASN A 84 9.10 -4.27 12.69
CA ASN A 84 8.08 -3.33 13.19
C ASN A 84 6.95 -4.11 13.87
N VAL A 85 6.16 -3.41 14.70
CA VAL A 85 5.05 -3.97 15.47
C VAL A 85 3.82 -3.08 15.41
N ALA A 86 2.66 -3.69 15.25
CA ALA A 86 1.35 -3.03 15.27
C ALA A 86 0.35 -3.83 16.12
N PHE A 87 -0.67 -3.17 16.65
CA PHE A 87 -1.62 -3.74 17.61
C PHE A 87 -3.05 -3.59 17.13
N THR A 88 -3.88 -4.63 17.29
CA THR A 88 -5.33 -4.45 17.14
C THR A 88 -5.87 -3.67 18.32
N PHE A 89 -7.10 -3.15 18.21
CA PHE A 89 -7.76 -2.48 19.33
C PHE A 89 -7.89 -3.40 20.55
N GLU A 90 -8.22 -4.68 20.35
CA GLU A 90 -8.29 -5.67 21.43
C GLU A 90 -6.91 -5.94 22.05
N GLY A 91 -5.84 -5.94 21.26
CA GLY A 91 -4.48 -6.02 21.78
C GLY A 91 -4.10 -4.82 22.64
N LEU A 92 -4.44 -3.60 22.21
CA LEU A 92 -4.23 -2.39 23.01
C LEU A 92 -5.01 -2.46 24.32
N LYS A 93 -6.28 -2.90 24.31
CA LYS A 93 -7.09 -3.05 25.53
C LYS A 93 -6.47 -4.02 26.54
N LYS A 94 -5.80 -5.07 26.08
CA LYS A 94 -5.13 -6.03 26.98
C LYS A 94 -3.89 -5.45 27.65
N LEU A 95 -3.18 -4.54 26.98
CA LEU A 95 -1.96 -3.91 27.52
C LEU A 95 -2.27 -2.66 28.34
N ILE A 96 -3.14 -1.79 27.82
CA ILE A 96 -3.37 -0.44 28.32
C ILE A 96 -4.88 -0.11 28.26
N PRO A 97 -5.74 -0.80 29.03
CA PRO A 97 -7.20 -0.72 28.88
C PRO A 97 -7.73 0.71 28.95
N GLU A 98 -7.30 1.52 29.92
CA GLU A 98 -7.76 2.90 30.09
C GLU A 98 -7.36 3.80 28.91
N GLU A 99 -6.11 3.69 28.44
CA GLU A 99 -5.62 4.47 27.31
C GLU A 99 -6.24 4.04 25.98
N ALA A 100 -6.48 2.73 25.81
CA ALA A 100 -7.08 2.18 24.60
C ALA A 100 -8.50 2.71 24.38
N GLU A 101 -9.27 3.01 25.45
CA GLU A 101 -10.63 3.54 25.34
C GLU A 101 -10.75 4.82 24.51
N HIS A 102 -9.69 5.64 24.45
CA HIS A 102 -9.65 6.84 23.61
C HIS A 102 -9.78 6.53 22.11
N PHE A 103 -9.39 5.33 21.67
CA PHE A 103 -9.55 4.90 20.27
C PHE A 103 -10.99 4.52 19.90
N LYS A 104 -11.94 4.44 20.85
CA LYS A 104 -13.34 4.07 20.55
C LYS A 104 -14.04 5.04 19.60
N LYS A 105 -13.56 6.28 19.48
CA LYS A 105 -14.10 7.27 18.53
C LYS A 105 -13.71 6.96 17.09
N ASP A 106 -12.61 6.22 16.87
CA ASP A 106 -12.31 5.64 15.56
C ASP A 106 -13.09 4.32 15.41
N GLU A 107 -14.30 4.42 14.87
CA GLU A 107 -15.21 3.28 14.70
C GLU A 107 -14.60 2.15 13.89
N ALA A 108 -13.83 2.46 12.84
CA ALA A 108 -13.24 1.45 11.98
C ALA A 108 -12.21 0.64 12.76
N PHE A 109 -11.23 1.30 13.38
CA PHE A 109 -10.19 0.62 14.16
C PHE A 109 -10.75 -0.11 15.39
N SER A 110 -11.65 0.54 16.15
CA SER A 110 -12.19 -0.04 17.38
C SER A 110 -13.13 -1.23 17.16
N GLN A 111 -13.92 -1.25 16.07
CA GLN A 111 -14.74 -2.40 15.70
C GLN A 111 -13.91 -3.55 15.10
N GLY A 112 -12.83 -3.21 14.38
CA GLY A 112 -11.98 -4.18 13.70
C GLY A 112 -12.57 -4.69 12.38
N MET A 113 -11.70 -5.19 11.50
CA MET A 113 -12.05 -5.51 10.11
C MET A 113 -13.18 -6.56 9.98
N ALA A 114 -13.17 -7.62 10.79
CA ALA A 114 -14.17 -8.69 10.70
C ALA A 114 -15.61 -8.15 10.91
N ALA A 115 -15.82 -7.27 11.90
CA ALA A 115 -17.10 -6.62 12.12
C ALA A 115 -17.47 -5.62 11.00
N ARG A 116 -16.46 -5.11 10.29
CA ARG A 116 -16.57 -4.17 9.17
C ARG A 116 -16.67 -4.86 7.80
N SER A 117 -16.57 -6.19 7.73
CA SER A 117 -16.57 -7.00 6.49
C SER A 117 -17.71 -6.65 5.54
N LYS A 118 -18.95 -6.56 6.04
CA LYS A 118 -20.13 -6.15 5.24
C LYS A 118 -19.98 -4.76 4.64
N VAL A 119 -19.37 -3.84 5.38
CA VAL A 119 -19.14 -2.48 4.90
C VAL A 119 -18.06 -2.45 3.81
N LEU A 120 -17.12 -3.39 3.82
CA LEU A 120 -16.14 -3.57 2.74
C LEU A 120 -16.72 -4.29 1.52
N GLY A 121 -17.88 -4.94 1.65
CA GLY A 121 -18.47 -5.80 0.62
C GLY A 121 -17.92 -7.23 0.62
N ASP A 122 -17.26 -7.67 1.71
CA ASP A 122 -16.67 -9.00 1.79
C ASP A 122 -17.74 -10.09 1.77
N ARG A 123 -17.81 -10.87 0.69
CA ARG A 123 -18.82 -11.94 0.55
C ARG A 123 -18.56 -13.16 1.44
N LEU A 124 -17.29 -13.54 1.63
CA LEU A 124 -16.96 -14.74 2.37
C LEU A 124 -17.16 -14.50 3.86
N ASP A 125 -17.77 -15.48 4.51
CA ASP A 125 -17.96 -15.44 5.96
C ASP A 125 -16.61 -15.34 6.66
N HIS A 126 -16.42 -14.24 7.39
CA HIS A 126 -15.22 -13.93 8.15
C HIS A 126 -14.98 -14.94 9.30
N GLN A 127 -15.95 -15.80 9.62
CA GLN A 127 -15.75 -16.96 10.50
C GLN A 127 -14.72 -17.96 9.95
N ASN A 128 -14.56 -18.04 8.62
CA ASN A 128 -13.64 -18.99 7.97
C ASN A 128 -12.29 -18.36 7.62
N TRP A 129 -12.03 -17.13 8.05
CA TRP A 129 -10.75 -16.49 7.81
C TRP A 129 -9.61 -17.24 8.52
N VAL A 130 -8.52 -17.45 7.80
CA VAL A 130 -7.28 -18.08 8.30
C VAL A 130 -6.72 -17.31 9.49
N ILE A 131 -6.86 -15.97 9.46
CA ILE A 131 -6.47 -15.08 10.56
C ILE A 131 -7.35 -13.84 10.59
N GLY A 132 -7.62 -13.31 11.80
CA GLY A 132 -8.35 -12.06 11.96
C GLY A 132 -9.88 -12.18 12.00
N GLY A 133 -10.40 -13.41 11.89
CA GLY A 133 -11.80 -13.73 12.15
C GLY A 133 -12.14 -13.69 13.66
N PRO A 134 -13.40 -13.94 14.04
CA PRO A 134 -13.88 -13.71 15.41
C PRO A 134 -13.21 -14.60 16.46
N THR A 135 -12.76 -15.80 16.08
CA THR A 135 -12.14 -16.79 16.97
C THR A 135 -10.61 -16.74 16.96
N ASN A 136 -10.01 -16.11 15.95
CA ASN A 136 -8.56 -16.05 15.74
C ASN A 136 -8.05 -14.61 15.50
N LEU A 137 -8.73 -13.59 16.01
CA LEU A 137 -8.25 -12.21 15.96
C LEU A 137 -6.92 -12.07 16.73
N PRO A 138 -5.82 -11.63 16.10
CA PRO A 138 -4.55 -11.38 16.78
C PRO A 138 -4.64 -10.13 17.65
N ASP A 139 -3.81 -10.08 18.69
CA ASP A 139 -3.65 -8.87 19.50
C ASP A 139 -2.55 -7.97 18.92
N LEU A 140 -1.52 -8.57 18.33
CA LEU A 140 -0.41 -7.84 17.71
C LEU A 140 0.14 -8.55 16.48
N LEU A 141 0.73 -7.76 15.60
CA LEU A 141 1.38 -8.16 14.36
C LEU A 141 2.83 -7.71 14.41
N LEU A 142 3.77 -8.65 14.28
CA LEU A 142 5.17 -8.37 14.00
C LEU A 142 5.43 -8.50 12.50
N ILE A 143 6.07 -7.48 11.93
CA ILE A 143 6.50 -7.47 10.54
C ILE A 143 8.01 -7.60 10.55
N VAL A 144 8.54 -8.72 10.06
CA VAL A 144 9.97 -8.96 9.95
C VAL A 144 10.34 -9.11 8.48
N ALA A 145 11.26 -8.30 7.99
CA ALA A 145 11.63 -8.31 6.59
C ALA A 145 13.16 -8.27 6.41
N SER A 146 13.68 -8.93 5.38
CA SER A 146 15.13 -9.10 5.17
C SER A 146 15.47 -9.19 3.69
N ASP A 147 16.66 -8.73 3.31
CA ASP A 147 17.19 -8.89 1.94
C ASP A 147 17.52 -10.35 1.61
N THR A 148 17.74 -11.20 2.62
CA THR A 148 18.05 -12.63 2.42
C THR A 148 17.18 -13.51 3.31
N GLU A 149 16.82 -14.68 2.79
CA GLU A 149 16.02 -15.67 3.52
C GLU A 149 16.74 -16.19 4.76
N ASP A 150 18.07 -16.40 4.70
CA ASP A 150 18.85 -16.91 5.83
C ASP A 150 18.80 -15.95 7.03
N LEU A 151 19.02 -14.64 6.79
CA LEU A 151 18.93 -13.63 7.85
C LEU A 151 17.51 -13.48 8.38
N LEU A 152 16.47 -13.66 7.53
CA LEU A 152 15.09 -13.69 7.98
C LEU A 152 14.85 -14.88 8.92
N ASN A 153 15.22 -16.08 8.48
CA ASN A 153 15.02 -17.32 9.22
C ASN A 153 15.75 -17.31 10.57
N GLN A 154 16.97 -16.75 10.62
CA GLN A 154 17.71 -16.55 11.87
C GLN A 154 16.93 -15.63 12.81
N ARG A 155 16.42 -14.50 12.30
CA ARG A 155 15.67 -13.54 13.09
C ARG A 155 14.34 -14.11 13.60
N ILE A 156 13.60 -14.80 12.75
CA ILE A 156 12.34 -15.45 13.08
C ILE A 156 12.55 -16.54 14.12
N SER A 157 13.59 -17.36 13.97
CA SER A 157 13.95 -18.39 14.96
C SER A 157 14.25 -17.77 16.33
N SER A 158 15.04 -16.69 16.37
CA SER A 158 15.33 -15.95 17.61
C SER A 158 14.07 -15.37 18.26
N ILE A 159 13.16 -14.79 17.48
CA ILE A 159 11.87 -14.29 17.99
C ILE A 159 11.03 -15.44 18.56
N LYS A 160 10.87 -16.54 17.81
CA LYS A 160 10.09 -17.71 18.25
C LYS A 160 10.67 -18.35 19.51
N GLU A 161 11.99 -18.42 19.65
CA GLU A 161 12.65 -18.88 20.88
C GLU A 161 12.35 -17.93 22.05
N SER A 162 12.46 -16.62 21.82
CA SER A 162 12.15 -15.61 22.84
C SER A 162 10.70 -15.68 23.33
N LEU A 163 9.73 -15.94 22.44
CA LEU A 163 8.32 -16.14 22.79
C LEU A 163 8.13 -17.36 23.70
N LYS A 164 8.83 -18.47 23.42
CA LYS A 164 8.77 -19.70 24.24
C LYS A 164 9.37 -19.51 25.63
N VAL A 165 10.47 -18.76 25.74
CA VAL A 165 11.22 -18.59 27.00
C VAL A 165 10.53 -17.60 27.93
N ASN A 166 10.05 -16.46 27.39
CA ASN A 166 9.51 -15.39 28.24
C ASN A 166 8.03 -15.61 28.60
N GLY A 167 7.27 -16.33 27.77
CA GLY A 167 5.83 -16.49 27.94
C GLY A 167 5.05 -15.19 27.69
N GLY A 168 3.76 -15.17 28.02
CA GLY A 168 2.87 -14.00 27.90
C GLY A 168 2.37 -13.67 26.49
N LEU A 169 3.04 -14.20 25.47
CA LEU A 169 2.63 -14.12 24.07
C LEU A 169 2.59 -15.52 23.44
N GLU A 170 1.62 -15.74 22.57
CA GLU A 170 1.45 -16.97 21.79
C GLU A 170 1.43 -16.64 20.30
N LEU A 171 2.23 -17.34 19.51
CA LEU A 171 2.14 -17.28 18.05
C LEU A 171 0.94 -18.08 17.58
N ILE A 172 -0.07 -17.40 17.03
CA ILE A 172 -1.30 -18.05 16.56
C ILE A 172 -1.32 -18.26 15.05
N HIS A 173 -0.55 -17.46 14.29
CA HIS A 173 -0.44 -17.61 12.85
C HIS A 173 0.82 -16.94 12.30
N GLU A 174 1.28 -17.41 11.14
CA GLU A 174 2.45 -16.90 10.42
C GLU A 174 2.17 -16.88 8.92
N GLU A 175 2.47 -15.76 8.27
CA GLU A 175 2.38 -15.63 6.82
C GLU A 175 3.75 -15.29 6.22
N ASN A 176 4.12 -16.04 5.18
CA ASN A 176 5.41 -15.90 4.50
C ASN A 176 5.22 -15.18 3.17
N GLY A 177 5.67 -13.93 3.12
CA GLY A 177 5.73 -13.11 1.92
C GLY A 177 7.07 -13.24 1.21
N ARG A 178 7.04 -13.47 -0.10
CA ARG A 178 8.23 -13.57 -0.95
C ARG A 178 8.03 -12.81 -2.25
N THR A 179 9.04 -12.06 -2.65
CA THR A 179 9.13 -11.58 -4.04
C THR A 179 9.14 -12.79 -4.99
N ARG A 180 8.50 -12.68 -6.17
CA ARG A 180 8.43 -13.74 -7.19
C ARG A 180 9.76 -13.99 -7.94
N MET A 181 10.82 -14.26 -7.20
CA MET A 181 12.15 -14.58 -7.73
C MET A 181 12.21 -15.98 -8.34
N ASP A 182 11.35 -16.89 -7.88
CA ASP A 182 11.19 -18.27 -8.37
C ASP A 182 10.89 -18.35 -9.88
N THR A 183 10.28 -17.31 -10.45
CA THR A 183 10.00 -17.17 -11.89
C THR A 183 10.69 -15.98 -12.54
N ASN A 184 11.70 -15.38 -11.88
CA ASN A 184 12.40 -14.18 -12.32
C ASN A 184 11.46 -13.00 -12.65
N LYS A 185 10.42 -12.82 -11.83
CA LYS A 185 9.43 -11.72 -11.95
C LYS A 185 9.39 -10.86 -10.68
N PRO A 186 10.55 -10.32 -10.20
CA PRO A 186 10.53 -9.46 -9.02
C PRO A 186 9.61 -8.25 -9.23
N GLY A 187 8.94 -7.85 -8.15
CA GLY A 187 7.99 -6.74 -8.17
C GLY A 187 6.70 -6.98 -8.96
N HIS A 188 6.40 -8.21 -9.40
CA HIS A 188 5.12 -8.56 -10.00
C HIS A 188 4.24 -9.35 -9.01
N GLU A 189 2.94 -9.10 -9.04
CA GLU A 189 1.95 -9.92 -8.30
C GLU A 189 1.59 -11.20 -9.08
N HIS A 190 0.68 -12.04 -8.55
CA HIS A 190 0.44 -13.38 -9.10
C HIS A 190 -0.32 -13.42 -10.44
N PHE A 191 -1.14 -12.42 -10.76
CA PHE A 191 -1.71 -12.27 -12.13
C PHE A 191 -0.65 -11.83 -13.17
N GLY A 192 0.55 -11.47 -12.71
CA GLY A 192 1.72 -11.20 -13.53
C GLY A 192 1.91 -9.71 -13.86
N TYR A 193 1.28 -8.79 -13.15
CA TYR A 193 1.43 -7.35 -13.33
C TYR A 193 2.44 -6.76 -12.36
N LYS A 194 3.30 -5.87 -12.87
CA LYS A 194 4.24 -5.11 -12.04
C LYS A 194 3.49 -4.22 -11.05
N ASP A 195 3.75 -4.41 -9.76
CA ASP A 195 3.17 -3.65 -8.65
C ASP A 195 4.22 -2.69 -8.03
N GLY A 196 3.80 -1.89 -7.05
CA GLY A 196 4.66 -0.95 -6.33
C GLY A 196 5.03 0.33 -7.10
N ILE A 197 4.49 0.53 -8.31
CA ILE A 197 4.88 1.65 -9.19
C ILE A 197 4.42 3.01 -8.66
N SER A 198 3.12 3.15 -8.37
CA SER A 198 2.50 4.44 -8.06
C SER A 198 2.33 4.60 -6.55
N GLN A 199 3.28 5.30 -5.92
CA GLN A 199 3.22 5.74 -4.53
C GLN A 199 3.37 7.28 -4.49
N PRO A 200 2.68 7.97 -3.56
CA PRO A 200 2.89 9.40 -3.37
C PRO A 200 4.27 9.68 -2.79
N GLY A 201 4.82 10.85 -3.10
CA GLY A 201 5.89 11.43 -2.32
C GLY A 201 5.33 12.09 -1.06
N ILE A 202 6.04 11.98 0.05
CA ILE A 202 5.61 12.56 1.32
C ILE A 202 6.35 13.89 1.54
N ARG A 203 5.61 14.93 1.91
CA ARG A 203 6.16 16.22 2.36
C ARG A 203 6.75 16.10 3.77
N GLY A 204 7.76 16.89 4.04
CA GLY A 204 8.45 16.95 5.31
C GLY A 204 9.96 17.02 5.14
N LEU A 205 10.63 17.54 6.17
CA LEU A 205 12.07 17.59 6.28
C LEU A 205 12.56 16.55 7.30
N LYS A 206 13.74 15.98 7.06
CA LYS A 206 14.39 15.04 7.99
C LYS A 206 15.13 15.75 9.13
N SER A 207 15.46 17.01 8.92
CA SER A 207 16.12 17.91 9.88
C SER A 207 15.70 19.35 9.61
N ASP A 208 16.19 20.28 10.43
CA ASP A 208 16.03 21.73 10.26
C ASP A 208 16.81 22.31 9.07
N LYS A 209 17.63 21.48 8.40
CA LYS A 209 18.40 21.89 7.24
C LYS A 209 17.50 22.13 6.03
N GLN A 210 17.81 23.21 5.30
CA GLN A 210 17.14 23.53 4.05
C GLN A 210 17.31 22.37 3.05
N GLU A 211 16.22 22.04 2.35
CA GLU A 211 16.16 21.00 1.33
C GLU A 211 16.47 19.57 1.80
N ASP A 212 16.54 19.31 3.11
CA ASP A 212 16.72 17.96 3.65
C ASP A 212 15.40 17.15 3.61
N PHE A 213 14.72 17.16 2.47
CA PHE A 213 13.39 16.59 2.26
C PHE A 213 13.34 15.08 2.56
N LEU A 214 12.22 14.65 3.16
CA LEU A 214 11.90 13.24 3.39
C LEU A 214 11.84 12.46 2.08
N THR A 215 11.21 13.04 1.06
CA THR A 215 11.17 12.52 -0.31
C THR A 215 11.97 13.40 -1.25
N ALA A 216 12.84 12.82 -2.07
CA ALA A 216 13.64 13.58 -3.03
C ALA A 216 12.77 14.41 -4.00
N ARG A 217 13.21 15.63 -4.31
CA ARG A 217 12.57 16.54 -5.27
C ARG A 217 13.35 16.52 -6.58
N LEU A 218 12.89 15.74 -7.56
CA LEU A 218 13.64 15.36 -8.76
C LEU A 218 13.28 16.19 -10.01
N ILE A 219 12.19 16.96 -9.98
CA ILE A 219 11.75 17.85 -11.07
C ILE A 219 12.57 19.15 -11.03
N ASP A 220 12.87 19.72 -12.21
CA ASP A 220 13.50 21.03 -12.36
C ASP A 220 12.74 22.08 -11.50
N PRO A 221 13.41 22.82 -10.59
CA PRO A 221 12.74 23.76 -9.70
C PRO A 221 12.06 24.94 -10.42
N ASN A 222 12.38 25.19 -11.70
CA ASN A 222 11.71 26.19 -12.50
C ASN A 222 10.37 25.70 -13.10
N ASP A 223 10.08 24.40 -13.03
CA ASP A 223 8.79 23.85 -13.42
C ASP A 223 7.79 24.03 -12.26
N GLU A 224 6.64 24.64 -12.54
CA GLU A 224 5.61 24.90 -11.51
C GLU A 224 5.12 23.60 -10.83
N ARG A 225 5.21 22.46 -11.52
CA ARG A 225 4.83 21.15 -10.98
C ARG A 225 5.81 20.63 -9.93
N ALA A 226 7.03 21.17 -9.84
CA ALA A 226 8.01 20.79 -8.81
C ALA A 226 7.50 21.04 -7.39
N GLN A 227 6.55 21.96 -7.21
CA GLN A 227 5.89 22.18 -5.92
C GLN A 227 4.83 21.14 -5.60
N LYS A 228 4.26 20.46 -6.60
CA LYS A 228 3.12 19.54 -6.49
C LYS A 228 3.52 18.06 -6.58
N PHE A 229 4.70 17.76 -7.11
CA PHE A 229 5.16 16.40 -7.40
C PHE A 229 6.63 16.21 -6.99
N SER A 230 6.96 15.02 -6.51
CA SER A 230 8.34 14.64 -6.14
C SER A 230 9.16 14.25 -7.37
N LYS A 231 8.51 13.50 -8.27
CA LYS A 231 8.96 13.09 -9.59
C LYS A 231 7.75 13.02 -10.52
N PRO A 232 7.92 12.91 -11.85
CA PRO A 232 6.80 12.92 -12.79
C PRO A 232 5.68 11.94 -12.39
N GLY A 233 4.46 12.47 -12.23
CA GLY A 233 3.28 11.71 -11.82
C GLY A 233 3.22 11.22 -10.37
N ALA A 234 4.21 11.51 -9.52
CA ALA A 234 4.21 11.14 -8.10
C ALA A 234 3.91 12.37 -7.22
N PRO A 235 2.64 12.62 -6.83
CA PRO A 235 2.26 13.84 -6.11
C PRO A 235 2.90 13.92 -4.74
N LEU A 236 3.14 15.15 -4.28
CA LEU A 236 3.56 15.45 -2.92
C LEU A 236 2.34 15.58 -2.02
N ILE A 237 2.29 14.77 -0.98
CA ILE A 237 1.17 14.67 -0.02
C ILE A 237 1.67 15.04 1.37
N TRP A 238 0.86 15.80 2.11
CA TRP A 238 1.17 16.16 3.49
C TRP A 238 1.17 14.94 4.43
N PRO A 239 2.12 14.86 5.38
CA PRO A 239 2.38 13.65 6.16
C PRO A 239 1.22 13.23 7.05
N GLY A 240 0.36 14.15 7.46
CA GLY A 240 -0.85 13.86 8.24
C GLY A 240 -1.87 12.99 7.51
N GLN A 241 -1.68 12.75 6.21
CA GLN A 241 -2.46 11.75 5.47
C GLN A 241 -2.09 10.30 5.84
N PHE A 242 -0.90 10.10 6.42
CA PHE A 242 -0.35 8.76 6.69
C PHE A 242 0.06 8.55 8.14
N VAL A 243 0.49 9.61 8.84
CA VAL A 243 1.00 9.53 10.22
C VAL A 243 0.32 10.59 11.08
N LEU A 244 -0.10 10.20 12.28
CA LEU A 244 -0.81 11.07 13.22
C LEU A 244 0.11 12.13 13.85
N GLY A 245 -0.44 13.29 14.20
CA GLY A 245 0.27 14.43 14.77
C GLY A 245 0.83 15.42 13.74
N TYR A 246 0.44 15.28 12.47
CA TYR A 246 0.76 16.23 11.39
C TYR A 246 -0.51 16.64 10.64
N GLN A 247 -0.45 17.76 9.92
CA GLN A 247 -1.57 18.24 9.10
C GLN A 247 -1.80 17.35 7.86
N LYS A 248 -3.08 17.15 7.53
CA LYS A 248 -3.54 16.40 6.36
C LYS A 248 -3.35 17.20 5.07
N GLN A 249 -3.51 16.50 3.94
CA GLN A 249 -3.58 17.13 2.63
C GLN A 249 -4.83 18.00 2.54
N ASN A 250 -4.66 19.25 2.07
CA ASN A 250 -5.78 20.14 1.82
C ASN A 250 -6.59 19.66 0.60
N LYS A 251 -7.92 19.67 0.75
CA LYS A 251 -8.91 19.28 -0.27
C LYS A 251 -9.24 20.38 -1.29
N GLU A 252 -8.68 21.57 -1.12
CA GLU A 252 -8.87 22.76 -1.97
C GLU A 252 -7.54 23.34 -2.49
N ASP A 253 -6.40 22.98 -1.90
CA ASP A 253 -5.07 23.42 -2.32
C ASP A 253 -4.07 22.25 -2.37
N LEU A 254 -3.48 22.00 -3.55
CA LEU A 254 -2.54 20.89 -3.75
C LEU A 254 -1.17 21.08 -3.07
N VAL A 255 -0.88 22.31 -2.65
CA VAL A 255 0.42 22.73 -2.18
C VAL A 255 0.40 22.98 -0.66
N GLN A 256 -0.66 23.57 -0.13
CA GLN A 256 -0.80 23.86 1.31
C GLN A 256 -1.36 22.67 2.11
N PRO A 257 -1.04 22.56 3.41
CA PRO A 257 -1.71 21.60 4.28
C PRO A 257 -3.13 22.08 4.58
N ASP A 258 -3.97 21.18 5.05
CA ASP A 258 -5.27 21.57 5.61
C ASP A 258 -5.03 22.28 6.95
N PRO A 259 -5.29 23.61 7.05
CA PRO A 259 -4.99 24.39 8.24
C PRO A 259 -5.80 23.95 9.46
N ASP A 260 -6.99 23.40 9.24
CA ASP A 260 -7.95 23.00 10.28
C ASP A 260 -7.84 21.51 10.63
N SER A 261 -6.94 20.77 9.95
CA SER A 261 -6.75 19.36 10.21
C SER A 261 -6.02 19.09 11.52
N ASP A 262 -6.67 18.34 12.40
CA ASP A 262 -6.07 17.73 13.58
C ASP A 262 -6.23 16.22 13.51
N THR A 263 -5.11 15.52 13.26
CA THR A 263 -5.08 14.06 13.19
C THR A 263 -5.15 13.38 14.56
N LEU A 264 -4.98 14.12 15.65
CA LEU A 264 -5.10 13.62 17.02
C LEU A 264 -6.44 13.96 17.64
N ALA A 265 -7.34 14.65 16.93
CA ALA A 265 -8.65 15.01 17.44
C ALA A 265 -9.43 13.79 17.93
N GLY A 266 -9.60 13.69 19.25
CA GLY A 266 -10.30 12.58 19.90
C GLY A 266 -9.48 11.30 20.10
N LEU A 267 -8.16 11.34 19.82
CA LEU A 267 -7.18 10.31 20.12
C LEU A 267 -6.26 10.77 21.25
N PRO A 268 -5.55 9.86 21.94
CA PRO A 268 -4.63 10.25 22.99
C PRO A 268 -3.32 10.82 22.41
N ASP A 269 -2.66 11.73 23.13
CA ASP A 269 -1.45 12.42 22.64
C ASP A 269 -0.33 11.45 22.23
N TRP A 270 -0.21 10.31 22.90
CA TRP A 270 0.79 9.29 22.58
C TRP A 270 0.55 8.59 21.24
N ALA A 271 -0.63 8.74 20.62
CA ALA A 271 -0.89 8.23 19.27
C ALA A 271 -0.10 9.00 18.18
N ARG A 272 0.47 10.16 18.52
CA ARG A 272 1.38 10.92 17.66
C ARG A 272 2.48 10.03 17.10
N ASN A 273 2.87 10.29 15.84
CA ASN A 273 3.86 9.51 15.07
C ASN A 273 3.43 8.06 14.80
N GLY A 274 2.24 7.65 15.23
CA GLY A 274 1.63 6.38 14.85
C GLY A 274 0.90 6.44 13.51
N SER A 275 0.53 5.28 13.00
CA SER A 275 -0.22 5.12 11.75
C SER A 275 -1.17 3.93 11.85
N PHE A 276 -2.35 4.03 11.27
CA PHE A 276 -3.22 2.86 11.13
C PHE A 276 -2.70 1.98 10.00
N LEU A 277 -2.66 0.68 10.26
CA LEU A 277 -2.25 -0.36 9.33
C LEU A 277 -3.46 -1.26 9.01
N VAL A 278 -3.78 -1.38 7.73
CA VAL A 278 -4.77 -2.33 7.23
C VAL A 278 -4.01 -3.53 6.66
N PHE A 279 -4.33 -4.73 7.14
CA PHE A 279 -3.82 -5.98 6.58
C PHE A 279 -4.96 -6.79 5.96
N ARG A 280 -4.76 -7.25 4.72
CA ARG A 280 -5.64 -8.22 4.05
C ARG A 280 -4.82 -9.33 3.44
N ARG A 281 -5.27 -10.56 3.66
CA ARG A 281 -4.79 -11.77 3.00
C ARG A 281 -5.68 -12.07 1.81
N LEU A 282 -5.20 -11.70 0.63
CA LEU A 282 -5.95 -11.75 -0.62
C LEU A 282 -5.48 -12.95 -1.43
N GLN A 283 -6.23 -14.04 -1.42
CA GLN A 283 -5.98 -15.20 -2.30
C GLN A 283 -6.26 -14.82 -3.74
N GLN A 284 -5.42 -15.29 -4.68
CA GLN A 284 -5.54 -14.99 -6.10
C GLN A 284 -5.70 -16.28 -6.93
N ASP A 285 -6.82 -16.40 -7.63
CA ASP A 285 -7.08 -17.48 -8.60
C ASP A 285 -6.53 -17.11 -9.98
N VAL A 286 -5.23 -17.34 -10.15
CA VAL A 286 -4.48 -17.02 -11.38
C VAL A 286 -5.02 -17.80 -12.59
N ALA A 287 -5.40 -19.06 -12.40
CA ALA A 287 -5.92 -19.89 -13.47
C ALA A 287 -7.26 -19.36 -13.99
N ALA A 288 -8.19 -19.05 -13.07
CA ALA A 288 -9.49 -18.50 -13.44
C ALA A 288 -9.37 -17.12 -14.06
N PHE A 289 -8.46 -16.26 -13.56
CA PHE A 289 -8.21 -14.94 -14.15
C PHE A 289 -7.69 -15.05 -15.59
N ASN A 290 -6.63 -15.85 -15.82
CA ASN A 290 -6.06 -16.04 -17.15
C ASN A 290 -7.09 -16.60 -18.14
N LYS A 291 -7.83 -17.64 -17.73
CA LYS A 291 -8.90 -18.25 -18.54
C LYS A 291 -10.01 -17.25 -18.86
N PHE A 292 -10.39 -16.39 -17.91
CA PHE A 292 -11.36 -15.34 -18.15
C PHE A 292 -10.86 -14.35 -19.20
N VAL A 293 -9.64 -13.83 -19.03
CA VAL A 293 -9.05 -12.85 -19.94
C VAL A 293 -8.96 -13.42 -21.36
N GLU A 294 -8.49 -14.65 -21.53
CA GLU A 294 -8.42 -15.31 -22.84
C GLU A 294 -9.78 -15.43 -23.52
N ASN A 295 -10.78 -15.98 -22.82
CA ASN A 295 -12.12 -16.19 -23.38
C ASN A 295 -12.82 -14.87 -23.70
N MET A 296 -12.75 -13.91 -22.77
CA MET A 296 -13.43 -12.64 -22.93
C MET A 296 -12.77 -11.79 -24.01
N ALA A 297 -11.45 -11.84 -24.14
CA ALA A 297 -10.74 -11.16 -25.22
C ALA A 297 -11.18 -11.69 -26.59
N ALA A 298 -11.35 -13.01 -26.73
CA ALA A 298 -11.92 -13.61 -27.94
C ALA A 298 -13.36 -13.13 -28.22
N GLU A 299 -14.22 -13.08 -27.18
CA GLU A 299 -15.61 -12.62 -27.30
C GLU A 299 -15.72 -11.15 -27.74
N VAL A 300 -14.91 -10.27 -27.16
CA VAL A 300 -14.93 -8.85 -27.52
C VAL A 300 -14.09 -8.53 -28.76
N GLY A 301 -13.35 -9.50 -29.30
CA GLY A 301 -12.44 -9.34 -30.43
C GLY A 301 -11.25 -8.43 -30.10
N MET A 302 -10.53 -8.71 -29.02
CA MET A 302 -9.38 -7.96 -28.51
C MET A 302 -8.21 -8.92 -28.26
N ASN A 303 -6.97 -8.42 -28.30
CA ASN A 303 -5.82 -9.18 -27.80
C ASN A 303 -5.98 -9.43 -26.27
N SER A 304 -5.62 -10.61 -25.79
CA SER A 304 -5.78 -10.99 -24.38
C SER A 304 -4.91 -10.16 -23.44
N ASP A 305 -3.67 -9.86 -23.80
CA ASP A 305 -2.80 -9.00 -23.00
C ASP A 305 -3.34 -7.57 -22.95
N LEU A 306 -3.91 -7.05 -24.05
CA LEU A 306 -4.58 -5.75 -24.06
C LEU A 306 -5.82 -5.75 -23.16
N LEU A 307 -6.67 -6.77 -23.21
CA LEU A 307 -7.83 -6.85 -22.31
C LEU A 307 -7.39 -6.88 -20.85
N GLY A 308 -6.40 -7.71 -20.52
CA GLY A 308 -5.81 -7.74 -19.19
C GLY A 308 -5.29 -6.36 -18.77
N ALA A 309 -4.55 -5.68 -19.65
CA ALA A 309 -4.07 -4.33 -19.41
C ALA A 309 -5.22 -3.32 -19.22
N LYS A 310 -6.36 -3.47 -19.92
CA LYS A 310 -7.57 -2.64 -19.76
C LYS A 310 -8.24 -2.87 -18.41
N LEU A 311 -8.29 -4.10 -17.90
CA LEU A 311 -8.81 -4.41 -16.56
C LEU A 311 -7.94 -3.78 -15.46
N ILE A 312 -6.62 -3.79 -15.63
CA ILE A 312 -5.69 -3.25 -14.63
C ILE A 312 -5.47 -1.75 -14.77
N GLY A 313 -5.43 -1.23 -16.00
CA GLY A 313 -4.97 0.11 -16.38
C GLY A 313 -3.47 0.18 -16.73
N ARG A 314 -2.76 -0.96 -16.69
CA ARG A 314 -1.34 -1.12 -17.02
C ARG A 314 -1.08 -2.47 -17.64
N TRP A 315 -0.10 -2.54 -18.54
CA TRP A 315 0.43 -3.80 -19.03
C TRP A 315 1.21 -4.54 -17.95
N LYS A 316 1.46 -5.84 -18.17
CA LYS A 316 2.21 -6.68 -17.23
C LYS A 316 3.60 -6.11 -16.91
N SER A 317 4.27 -5.48 -17.88
CA SER A 317 5.55 -4.79 -17.68
C SER A 317 5.50 -3.58 -16.73
N GLY A 318 4.30 -3.08 -16.42
CA GLY A 318 4.07 -1.84 -15.68
C GLY A 318 3.83 -0.60 -16.55
N ALA A 319 3.96 -0.70 -17.87
CA ALA A 319 3.66 0.41 -18.78
C ALA A 319 2.19 0.85 -18.63
N PRO A 320 1.89 2.13 -18.36
CA PRO A 320 0.52 2.59 -18.26
C PRO A 320 -0.14 2.68 -19.64
N LEU A 321 -1.41 2.26 -19.73
CA LEU A 321 -2.16 2.31 -20.99
C LEU A 321 -2.16 3.69 -21.64
N ILE A 322 -2.20 4.75 -20.83
CA ILE A 322 -2.16 6.15 -21.30
C ILE A 322 -0.93 6.43 -22.18
N ARG A 323 0.21 5.78 -21.91
CA ARG A 323 1.47 5.95 -22.67
C ARG A 323 1.78 4.80 -23.63
N ALA A 324 1.10 3.68 -23.51
CA ALA A 324 1.27 2.48 -24.33
C ALA A 324 -0.12 1.92 -24.66
N LYS A 325 -0.77 2.50 -25.68
CA LYS A 325 -2.23 2.34 -25.89
C LYS A 325 -2.62 0.98 -26.45
N GLU A 326 -1.83 0.47 -27.41
CA GLU A 326 -2.18 -0.71 -28.22
C GLU A 326 -1.30 -1.93 -27.90
N GLU A 327 -0.05 -1.71 -27.48
CA GLU A 327 0.92 -2.78 -27.22
C GLU A 327 1.77 -2.47 -25.98
N ASP A 328 2.28 -3.53 -25.33
CA ASP A 328 3.14 -3.40 -24.15
C ASP A 328 4.47 -2.72 -24.52
N ASN A 329 5.01 -1.93 -23.60
CA ASN A 329 6.30 -1.27 -23.74
C ASN A 329 7.12 -1.40 -22.44
N PRO A 330 7.91 -2.47 -22.30
CA PRO A 330 8.74 -2.68 -21.12
C PRO A 330 9.75 -1.57 -20.82
N SER A 331 10.23 -0.86 -21.85
CA SER A 331 11.11 0.30 -21.67
C SER A 331 10.40 1.42 -20.89
N ILE A 332 9.13 1.69 -21.22
CA ILE A 332 8.29 2.61 -20.45
C ILE A 332 8.02 2.04 -19.06
N GLY A 333 7.63 0.76 -18.94
CA GLY A 333 7.31 0.14 -17.65
C GLY A 333 8.48 0.10 -16.64
N ASN A 334 9.71 0.01 -17.15
CA ASN A 334 10.95 -0.02 -16.35
C ASN A 334 11.54 1.36 -16.05
N ASP A 335 11.13 2.41 -16.76
CA ASP A 335 11.56 3.78 -16.48
C ASP A 335 10.71 4.41 -15.36
N GLU A 336 11.34 4.64 -14.19
CA GLU A 336 10.69 5.19 -13.01
C GLU A 336 10.20 6.64 -13.12
N PHE A 337 10.60 7.35 -14.19
CA PHE A 337 10.17 8.71 -14.50
C PHE A 337 9.05 8.73 -15.54
N THR A 338 9.02 7.74 -16.44
CA THR A 338 8.03 7.70 -17.52
C THR A 338 6.80 6.86 -17.15
N ASN A 339 6.95 5.79 -16.35
CA ASN A 339 5.87 4.85 -16.05
C ASN A 339 4.72 5.43 -15.19
N ASN A 340 4.84 6.67 -14.70
CA ASN A 340 3.79 7.30 -13.92
C ASN A 340 3.41 8.72 -14.37
N HIS A 341 4.13 9.31 -15.34
CA HIS A 341 3.88 10.66 -15.86
C HIS A 341 2.68 10.70 -16.81
N PHE A 342 1.48 10.79 -16.23
CA PHE A 342 0.22 10.95 -16.95
C PHE A 342 -0.89 11.47 -16.02
N SER A 343 -1.91 12.07 -16.61
CA SER A 343 -3.20 12.35 -15.99
C SER A 343 -4.29 11.73 -16.86
N TYR A 344 -5.51 11.61 -16.33
CA TYR A 344 -6.60 10.96 -17.03
C TYR A 344 -7.50 11.94 -17.77
N VAL A 345 -7.65 13.18 -17.31
CA VAL A 345 -8.54 14.16 -17.97
C VAL A 345 -7.71 15.13 -18.79
N ASN A 346 -6.77 15.81 -18.12
CA ASN A 346 -5.95 16.85 -18.73
C ASN A 346 -4.68 16.25 -19.35
N PRO A 347 -4.21 16.77 -20.50
CA PRO A 347 -2.90 16.42 -21.02
C PRO A 347 -1.80 16.78 -20.02
N GLU A 348 -0.79 15.91 -19.90
CA GLU A 348 0.43 16.20 -19.14
C GLU A 348 1.52 16.69 -20.09
N PRO A 349 1.99 17.95 -19.96
CA PRO A 349 3.06 18.45 -20.81
C PRO A 349 4.40 17.76 -20.48
N ALA A 350 5.37 17.90 -21.38
CA ALA A 350 6.74 17.44 -21.14
C ALA A 350 7.29 18.05 -19.84
N ILE A 351 8.09 17.28 -19.09
CA ILE A 351 8.60 17.69 -17.79
C ILE A 351 10.10 17.43 -17.70
N LYS A 352 10.83 18.44 -17.23
CA LYS A 352 12.28 18.39 -17.11
C LYS A 352 12.71 17.98 -15.71
N LEU A 353 13.71 17.10 -15.63
CA LEU A 353 14.30 16.65 -14.37
C LEU A 353 15.53 17.49 -14.00
N LYS A 354 15.89 17.47 -12.72
CA LYS A 354 17.11 18.14 -12.23
C LYS A 354 18.38 17.56 -12.85
N GLN A 355 19.43 18.37 -12.90
CA GLN A 355 20.76 17.95 -13.33
C GLN A 355 21.31 16.77 -12.51
N ALA A 356 21.01 16.73 -11.20
CA ALA A 356 21.44 15.65 -10.31
C ALA A 356 20.93 14.25 -10.72
N VAL A 357 19.88 14.18 -11.56
CA VAL A 357 19.33 12.93 -12.11
C VAL A 357 19.43 12.92 -13.65
N GLY A 358 20.41 13.62 -14.22
CA GLY A 358 20.76 13.52 -15.64
C GLY A 358 20.12 14.58 -16.55
N ASN A 359 19.33 15.53 -16.02
CA ASN A 359 18.72 16.61 -16.81
C ASN A 359 17.83 16.10 -17.97
N GLN A 360 17.26 14.90 -17.82
CA GLN A 360 16.38 14.27 -18.81
C GLN A 360 15.05 15.03 -18.91
N GLU A 361 14.50 15.10 -20.11
CA GLU A 361 13.13 15.55 -20.36
C GLU A 361 12.23 14.34 -20.61
N ILE A 362 11.16 14.23 -19.83
CA ILE A 362 10.13 13.19 -20.02
C ILE A 362 9.06 13.76 -20.95
N PRO A 363 8.75 13.09 -22.07
CA PRO A 363 7.78 13.60 -23.02
C PRO A 363 6.38 13.63 -22.42
N GLY A 364 5.60 14.63 -22.84
CA GLY A 364 4.20 14.76 -22.47
C GLY A 364 3.34 13.63 -23.02
N VAL A 365 2.10 13.56 -22.53
CA VAL A 365 1.09 12.60 -23.00
C VAL A 365 -0.31 13.21 -22.93
N GLU A 366 -1.14 12.87 -23.91
CA GLU A 366 -2.54 13.29 -23.96
C GLU A 366 -3.38 12.69 -22.82
N GLY A 367 -4.47 13.39 -22.49
CA GLY A 367 -5.49 12.89 -21.57
C GLY A 367 -6.38 11.80 -22.19
N ASP A 368 -7.26 11.24 -21.37
CA ASP A 368 -8.22 10.19 -21.71
C ASP A 368 -9.56 10.45 -21.00
N SER A 369 -10.13 11.64 -21.24
CA SER A 369 -11.35 12.12 -20.58
C SER A 369 -12.58 11.25 -20.86
N GLU A 370 -12.56 10.47 -21.94
CA GLU A 370 -13.63 9.54 -22.33
C GLU A 370 -13.39 8.09 -21.87
N GLY A 371 -12.25 7.79 -21.26
CA GLY A 371 -11.94 6.43 -20.81
C GLY A 371 -11.71 5.41 -21.93
N LYS A 372 -11.44 5.87 -23.16
CA LYS A 372 -11.22 5.01 -24.32
C LYS A 372 -9.88 4.27 -24.20
N THR A 373 -8.85 4.95 -23.72
CA THR A 373 -7.51 4.38 -23.57
C THR A 373 -7.43 3.51 -22.30
N CYS A 374 -7.76 4.07 -21.14
CA CYS A 374 -7.79 3.39 -19.86
C CYS A 374 -9.23 3.43 -19.32
N PRO A 375 -9.99 2.33 -19.36
CA PRO A 375 -11.39 2.32 -18.91
C PRO A 375 -11.56 2.93 -17.53
N PHE A 376 -12.68 3.62 -17.30
CA PHE A 376 -12.98 4.25 -16.01
C PHE A 376 -12.96 3.26 -14.84
N ALA A 377 -13.41 2.03 -15.09
CA ALA A 377 -13.42 0.93 -14.14
C ALA A 377 -12.08 0.20 -13.98
N ALA A 378 -11.05 0.54 -14.77
CA ALA A 378 -9.73 -0.09 -14.64
C ALA A 378 -9.18 0.08 -13.21
N HIS A 379 -8.57 -0.98 -12.69
CA HIS A 379 -8.14 -1.06 -11.28
C HIS A 379 -7.36 0.18 -10.81
N VAL A 380 -6.31 0.57 -11.53
CA VAL A 380 -5.49 1.74 -11.15
C VAL A 380 -6.19 3.09 -11.35
N ARG A 381 -7.26 3.17 -12.15
CA ARG A 381 -8.06 4.39 -12.37
C ARG A 381 -9.16 4.53 -11.31
N LYS A 382 -9.75 3.42 -10.89
CA LYS A 382 -10.68 3.35 -9.74
C LYS A 382 -10.01 3.74 -8.44
N LEU A 383 -8.86 3.12 -8.13
CA LEU A 383 -8.19 3.30 -6.84
C LEU A 383 -7.30 4.54 -6.76
N ASN A 384 -6.99 5.16 -7.89
CA ASN A 384 -6.36 6.47 -7.95
C ASN A 384 -6.88 7.24 -9.17
N PRO A 385 -8.01 7.96 -9.05
CA PRO A 385 -8.63 8.67 -10.15
C PRO A 385 -7.84 9.90 -10.63
N ARG A 386 -6.70 10.23 -10.01
CA ARG A 386 -5.84 11.37 -10.36
C ARG A 386 -6.63 12.67 -10.44
N ASP A 387 -6.75 13.25 -11.62
CA ASP A 387 -7.44 14.50 -11.92
C ASP A 387 -8.91 14.33 -12.32
N VAL A 388 -9.44 13.09 -12.29
CA VAL A 388 -10.86 12.84 -12.50
C VAL A 388 -11.69 13.43 -11.36
N ARG A 389 -12.68 14.25 -11.71
CA ARG A 389 -13.56 15.04 -10.80
C ARG A 389 -12.82 16.10 -9.97
N SER A 390 -11.85 15.73 -9.13
CA SER A 390 -11.02 16.67 -8.35
C SER A 390 -9.70 16.02 -7.92
N ALA A 391 -8.58 16.59 -8.36
CA ALA A 391 -7.25 16.13 -7.96
C ALA A 391 -7.00 16.34 -6.46
N GLU A 392 -7.49 17.45 -5.91
CA GLU A 392 -7.36 17.85 -4.52
C GLU A 392 -8.04 16.84 -3.62
N PHE A 393 -9.32 16.53 -3.88
CA PHE A 393 -10.06 15.54 -3.11
C PHE A 393 -9.43 14.15 -3.23
N ASN A 394 -9.06 13.71 -4.45
CA ASN A 394 -8.50 12.39 -4.66
C ASN A 394 -7.18 12.18 -3.90
N ARG A 395 -6.36 13.23 -3.76
CA ARG A 395 -5.11 13.17 -2.97
C ARG A 395 -5.35 12.95 -1.47
N THR A 396 -6.51 13.35 -0.93
CA THR A 396 -6.88 13.06 0.47
C THR A 396 -7.22 11.59 0.73
N LYS A 397 -7.33 10.78 -0.33
CA LYS A 397 -7.69 9.35 -0.25
C LYS A 397 -6.50 8.43 -0.44
N MET A 398 -5.32 8.97 -0.74
CA MET A 398 -4.13 8.18 -0.96
C MET A 398 -3.73 7.42 0.31
N LEU A 399 -3.17 6.23 0.11
CA LEU A 399 -2.62 5.37 1.16
C LEU A 399 -1.24 4.86 0.71
N LEU A 400 -0.43 4.36 1.63
CA LEU A 400 0.89 3.82 1.34
C LEU A 400 0.85 2.30 1.33
N ARG A 401 1.02 1.67 0.17
CA ARG A 401 0.98 0.20 0.03
C ARG A 401 2.34 -0.44 0.34
N ARG A 402 2.32 -1.53 1.11
CA ARG A 402 3.48 -2.37 1.53
C ARG A 402 3.18 -3.86 1.32
N GLY A 403 2.42 -4.17 0.27
CA GLY A 403 2.04 -5.54 -0.03
C GLY A 403 3.20 -6.38 -0.52
N ILE A 404 3.13 -7.70 -0.28
CA ILE A 404 4.09 -8.68 -0.79
C ILE A 404 3.34 -9.96 -1.21
N PRO A 405 3.70 -10.62 -2.32
CA PRO A 405 3.08 -11.90 -2.69
C PRO A 405 3.35 -13.00 -1.64
N TYR A 406 2.43 -13.94 -1.49
CA TYR A 406 2.62 -15.20 -0.75
C TYR A 406 2.32 -16.40 -1.64
N GLY A 407 2.85 -17.56 -1.27
CA GLY A 407 2.72 -18.79 -2.04
C GLY A 407 3.61 -18.82 -3.28
N LYS A 408 3.85 -20.02 -3.80
CA LYS A 408 4.69 -20.21 -5.00
C LYS A 408 3.99 -19.69 -6.25
N SER A 409 4.78 -19.26 -7.23
CA SER A 409 4.28 -18.87 -8.54
C SER A 409 3.44 -19.97 -9.18
N PHE A 410 2.32 -19.57 -9.82
CA PHE A 410 1.40 -20.48 -10.49
C PHE A 410 2.10 -21.39 -11.51
N GLU A 411 3.10 -20.87 -12.23
CA GLU A 411 3.86 -21.60 -13.24
C GLU A 411 4.65 -22.79 -12.67
N LEU A 412 4.97 -22.77 -11.36
CA LEU A 412 5.75 -23.82 -10.70
C LEU A 412 4.91 -24.79 -9.88
N ALA A 413 3.80 -24.31 -9.31
CA ALA A 413 2.98 -25.09 -8.40
C ALA A 413 1.50 -24.73 -8.55
N PRO A 414 0.84 -25.07 -9.68
CA PRO A 414 -0.48 -24.55 -10.06
C PRO A 414 -1.60 -24.85 -9.06
N ASP A 415 -1.52 -25.99 -8.36
CA ASP A 415 -2.53 -26.44 -7.39
C ASP A 415 -2.35 -25.86 -5.99
N GLU A 416 -1.24 -25.17 -5.70
CA GLU A 416 -0.99 -24.55 -4.39
C GLU A 416 -1.77 -23.23 -4.21
N GLU A 417 -2.01 -22.83 -2.96
CA GLU A 417 -2.59 -21.53 -2.67
C GLU A 417 -1.56 -20.41 -2.83
N ARG A 418 -2.00 -19.25 -3.33
CA ARG A 418 -1.15 -18.06 -3.51
C ARG A 418 -1.97 -16.78 -3.49
N GLY A 419 -1.29 -15.66 -3.33
CA GLY A 419 -1.94 -14.36 -3.44
C GLY A 419 -1.08 -13.21 -2.92
N LEU A 420 -1.74 -12.19 -2.37
CA LEU A 420 -1.10 -10.97 -1.88
C LEU A 420 -1.37 -10.78 -0.38
N LEU A 421 -0.29 -10.60 0.39
CA LEU A 421 -0.35 -10.05 1.74
C LEU A 421 -0.42 -8.53 1.61
N PHE A 422 -1.62 -8.00 1.45
CA PHE A 422 -1.85 -6.57 1.26
C PHE A 422 -1.72 -5.84 2.60
N MET A 423 -0.85 -4.83 2.64
CA MET A 423 -0.68 -3.93 3.78
C MET A 423 -0.74 -2.49 3.34
N THR A 424 -1.46 -1.65 4.08
CA THR A 424 -1.52 -0.20 3.82
C THR A 424 -1.48 0.64 5.07
N TYR A 425 -0.80 1.79 4.96
CA TYR A 425 -0.68 2.78 6.02
C TYR A 425 -1.46 4.06 5.69
N GLN A 426 -2.17 4.56 6.68
CA GLN A 426 -3.02 5.75 6.61
C GLN A 426 -3.22 6.39 7.99
N ALA A 427 -3.64 7.66 8.01
CA ALA A 427 -4.07 8.34 9.22
C ALA A 427 -5.56 8.12 9.54
N SER A 428 -6.38 7.64 8.60
CA SER A 428 -7.76 7.24 8.85
C SER A 428 -8.17 6.06 7.97
N ILE A 429 -8.55 4.94 8.59
CA ILE A 429 -9.05 3.75 7.89
C ILE A 429 -10.35 4.06 7.15
N LYS A 430 -11.28 4.75 7.84
CA LYS A 430 -12.61 5.12 7.32
C LYS A 430 -12.51 6.07 6.13
N GLU A 431 -11.69 7.11 6.22
CA GLU A 431 -11.61 8.15 5.18
C GLU A 431 -10.77 7.74 3.96
N GLN A 432 -9.94 6.70 4.07
CA GLN A 432 -9.00 6.27 3.03
C GLN A 432 -9.29 4.84 2.55
N PHE A 433 -8.87 3.81 3.28
CA PHE A 433 -9.00 2.41 2.82
C PHE A 433 -10.47 2.00 2.63
N GLU A 434 -11.32 2.20 3.64
CA GLU A 434 -12.73 1.81 3.55
C GLU A 434 -13.48 2.64 2.51
N PHE A 435 -13.18 3.94 2.45
CA PHE A 435 -13.75 4.83 1.43
C PHE A 435 -13.37 4.37 0.02
N MET A 436 -12.10 4.04 -0.21
CA MET A 436 -11.60 3.59 -1.50
C MET A 436 -12.26 2.28 -1.93
N GLN A 437 -12.42 1.33 -1.00
CA GLN A 437 -13.13 0.08 -1.29
C GLN A 437 -14.61 0.32 -1.62
N GLN A 438 -15.32 1.08 -0.79
CA GLN A 438 -16.77 1.28 -0.94
C GLN A 438 -17.15 2.25 -2.06
N ALA A 439 -16.64 3.48 -1.95
CA ALA A 439 -17.09 4.59 -2.77
C ALA A 439 -16.49 4.55 -4.17
N TRP A 440 -15.36 3.86 -4.35
CA TRP A 440 -14.67 3.72 -5.64
C TRP A 440 -14.73 2.30 -6.18
N ALA A 441 -14.08 1.33 -5.54
CA ALA A 441 -13.93 -0.03 -6.10
C ALA A 441 -15.29 -0.72 -6.29
N ASN A 442 -16.14 -0.75 -5.26
CA ASN A 442 -17.44 -1.44 -5.29
C ASN A 442 -18.54 -0.62 -6.00
N ASN A 443 -18.29 0.65 -6.33
CA ASN A 443 -19.32 1.56 -6.81
C ASN A 443 -19.39 1.61 -8.35
N ILE A 444 -20.46 1.04 -8.93
CA ILE A 444 -20.70 1.03 -10.38
C ILE A 444 -20.81 2.40 -11.05
N ASP A 445 -21.11 3.44 -10.27
CA ASP A 445 -21.34 4.80 -10.76
C ASP A 445 -20.15 5.74 -10.52
N PHE A 446 -18.99 5.16 -10.19
CA PHE A 446 -17.75 5.89 -9.99
C PHE A 446 -16.64 5.41 -10.95
N PRO A 447 -15.86 6.33 -11.55
CA PRO A 447 -15.99 7.78 -11.52
C PRO A 447 -17.08 8.34 -12.45
N SER A 448 -17.72 7.51 -13.28
CA SER A 448 -18.87 7.90 -14.09
C SER A 448 -19.95 6.80 -14.02
N LYS A 449 -21.19 7.20 -14.34
CA LYS A 449 -22.39 6.38 -14.13
C LYS A 449 -22.37 5.13 -15.02
N GLY A 450 -22.55 3.95 -14.43
CA GLY A 450 -22.64 2.69 -15.15
C GLY A 450 -21.35 2.22 -15.83
N ASP A 451 -20.18 2.66 -15.34
CA ASP A 451 -18.88 2.16 -15.84
C ASP A 451 -18.52 0.78 -15.28
N GLY A 452 -19.13 0.42 -14.14
CA GLY A 452 -18.93 -0.85 -13.47
C GLY A 452 -18.02 -0.78 -12.25
N GLU A 453 -17.86 -1.90 -11.57
CA GLU A 453 -16.97 -2.06 -10.42
C GLU A 453 -15.50 -2.15 -10.84
N ASP A 454 -14.58 -2.04 -9.89
CA ASP A 454 -13.21 -2.48 -10.08
C ASP A 454 -13.18 -3.99 -10.37
N PRO A 455 -12.58 -4.45 -11.48
CA PRO A 455 -12.66 -5.86 -11.86
C PRO A 455 -11.81 -6.77 -10.99
N ILE A 456 -10.85 -6.25 -10.24
CA ILE A 456 -9.89 -7.06 -9.47
C ILE A 456 -10.30 -7.16 -8.01
N VAL A 457 -10.68 -6.02 -7.41
CA VAL A 457 -10.99 -5.94 -5.96
C VAL A 457 -12.37 -5.38 -5.67
N GLY A 458 -13.17 -5.04 -6.68
CA GLY A 458 -14.56 -4.66 -6.48
C GLY A 458 -15.37 -5.86 -5.99
N GLN A 459 -16.18 -5.63 -4.97
CA GLN A 459 -16.99 -6.67 -4.34
C GLN A 459 -18.47 -6.27 -4.27
N LYS A 460 -19.33 -7.29 -4.24
CA LYS A 460 -20.77 -7.16 -4.03
C LYS A 460 -21.20 -8.01 -2.85
N ASP A 461 -22.15 -7.48 -2.08
CA ASP A 461 -22.80 -8.19 -0.96
C ASP A 461 -23.80 -9.26 -1.45
N ASN A 462 -24.05 -9.37 -2.77
CA ASN A 462 -25.04 -10.27 -3.36
C ASN A 462 -24.40 -11.28 -4.34
N ASP A 463 -24.31 -12.56 -3.93
CA ASP A 463 -23.73 -13.69 -4.70
C ASP A 463 -24.40 -14.00 -6.05
N GLY A 464 -25.52 -13.35 -6.39
CA GLY A 464 -26.29 -13.60 -7.61
C GLY A 464 -26.13 -12.56 -8.72
N GLU A 465 -25.42 -11.46 -8.47
CA GLU A 465 -25.30 -10.37 -9.44
C GLU A 465 -23.98 -10.42 -10.23
N LYS A 466 -24.07 -10.14 -11.53
CA LYS A 466 -22.88 -10.01 -12.37
C LYS A 466 -22.14 -8.72 -12.01
N HIS A 467 -20.83 -8.80 -11.88
CA HIS A 467 -19.94 -7.66 -12.03
C HIS A 467 -20.01 -7.14 -13.46
N SER A 468 -19.86 -5.83 -13.62
CA SER A 468 -19.90 -5.18 -14.93
C SER A 468 -18.62 -4.38 -15.15
N PHE A 469 -18.16 -4.34 -16.39
CA PHE A 469 -16.99 -3.56 -16.79
C PHE A 469 -17.19 -2.98 -18.18
N LYS A 470 -17.27 -1.65 -18.28
CA LYS A 470 -17.45 -0.96 -19.55
C LYS A 470 -16.13 -0.83 -20.30
N LEU A 471 -16.14 -1.12 -21.60
CA LEU A 471 -15.09 -0.83 -22.56
C LEU A 471 -15.55 0.33 -23.47
N PRO A 472 -15.23 1.59 -23.13
CA PRO A 472 -15.76 2.75 -23.86
C PRO A 472 -15.35 2.78 -25.34
N GLU A 473 -14.14 2.31 -25.69
CA GLU A 473 -13.66 2.29 -27.08
C GLU A 473 -14.49 1.39 -28.02
N LYS A 474 -15.19 0.39 -27.46
CA LYS A 474 -16.03 -0.54 -28.22
C LYS A 474 -17.53 -0.30 -28.01
N ASP A 475 -17.89 0.64 -27.13
CA ASP A 475 -19.27 0.81 -26.63
C ASP A 475 -19.90 -0.52 -26.18
N LYS A 476 -19.12 -1.32 -25.43
CA LYS A 476 -19.52 -2.63 -24.92
C LYS A 476 -19.33 -2.71 -23.41
N SER A 477 -20.16 -3.51 -22.74
CA SER A 477 -19.95 -3.89 -21.34
C SER A 477 -19.74 -5.40 -21.24
N ILE A 478 -18.68 -5.77 -20.53
CA ILE A 478 -18.39 -7.14 -20.14
C ILE A 478 -19.10 -7.41 -18.82
N ASN A 479 -19.68 -8.61 -18.66
CA ASN A 479 -20.28 -9.03 -17.41
C ASN A 479 -19.70 -10.38 -16.96
N PHE A 480 -19.39 -10.51 -15.68
CA PHE A 480 -18.81 -11.74 -15.12
C PHE A 480 -19.31 -12.00 -13.70
N MET A 481 -19.40 -13.27 -13.33
CA MET A 481 -19.78 -13.69 -11.96
C MET A 481 -18.55 -14.02 -11.10
N GLN A 482 -17.46 -14.45 -11.75
CA GLN A 482 -16.28 -14.95 -11.04
C GLN A 482 -15.45 -13.79 -10.53
N GLU A 483 -15.18 -13.78 -9.24
CA GLU A 483 -14.11 -12.98 -8.64
C GLU A 483 -12.81 -13.79 -8.59
N TRP A 484 -11.69 -13.14 -8.85
CA TRP A 484 -10.36 -13.76 -8.85
C TRP A 484 -9.56 -13.47 -7.59
N VAL A 485 -10.01 -12.50 -6.81
CA VAL A 485 -9.43 -12.16 -5.51
C VAL A 485 -10.41 -12.54 -4.42
N THR A 486 -9.95 -13.32 -3.45
CA THR A 486 -10.76 -13.80 -2.34
C THR A 486 -10.15 -13.37 -1.02
N MET A 487 -10.96 -12.73 -0.17
CA MET A 487 -10.54 -12.33 1.16
C MET A 487 -10.53 -13.53 2.11
N THR A 488 -9.35 -13.91 2.60
CA THR A 488 -9.15 -15.10 3.45
C THR A 488 -8.68 -14.76 4.87
N GLY A 489 -8.49 -13.48 5.19
CA GLY A 489 -8.13 -13.04 6.52
C GLY A 489 -7.67 -11.59 6.54
N GLY A 490 -7.80 -10.92 7.68
CA GLY A 490 -7.42 -9.52 7.79
C GLY A 490 -7.75 -8.90 9.12
N ALA A 491 -7.11 -7.78 9.39
CA ALA A 491 -7.34 -7.01 10.61
C ALA A 491 -6.92 -5.55 10.41
N TYR A 492 -7.45 -4.70 11.29
CA TYR A 492 -7.03 -3.32 11.43
C TYR A 492 -6.12 -3.23 12.64
N PHE A 493 -4.98 -2.59 12.44
CA PHE A 493 -3.95 -2.39 13.45
C PHE A 493 -3.63 -0.90 13.60
N PHE A 494 -3.10 -0.54 14.75
CA PHE A 494 -2.42 0.71 14.99
C PHE A 494 -0.93 0.43 15.22
N GLN A 495 -0.08 1.05 14.41
CA GLN A 495 1.36 1.01 14.55
C GLN A 495 1.79 2.25 15.37
N PRO A 496 2.08 2.11 16.67
CA PRO A 496 2.46 3.25 17.52
C PRO A 496 3.86 3.76 17.20
N SER A 497 4.21 4.93 17.75
CA SER A 497 5.59 5.40 17.75
C SER A 497 6.49 4.56 18.66
N ILE A 498 7.80 4.67 18.47
CA ILE A 498 8.81 3.99 19.29
C ILE A 498 8.78 4.52 20.73
N LYS A 499 8.55 5.82 20.90
CA LYS A 499 8.34 6.44 22.21
C LYS A 499 7.09 5.92 22.89
N ALA A 500 5.96 5.80 22.18
CA ALA A 500 4.74 5.24 22.76
C ALA A 500 4.89 3.77 23.19
N LEU A 501 5.64 2.97 22.43
CA LEU A 501 6.02 1.61 22.85
C LEU A 501 6.77 1.63 24.19
N THR A 502 7.74 2.51 24.33
CA THR A 502 8.59 2.62 25.52
C THR A 502 7.83 3.16 26.74
N ASP A 503 7.11 4.25 26.56
CA ASP A 503 6.63 5.10 27.65
C ASP A 503 5.17 4.80 28.05
N ILE A 504 4.41 4.09 27.20
CA ILE A 504 2.98 3.84 27.43
C ILE A 504 2.66 2.35 27.37
N LEU A 505 2.91 1.70 26.22
CA LEU A 505 2.42 0.34 25.99
C LEU A 505 3.13 -0.70 26.86
N THR A 506 4.38 -0.44 27.23
CA THR A 506 5.19 -1.38 27.99
C THR A 506 5.33 -1.03 29.46
N VAL A 507 4.75 0.05 29.96
CA VAL A 507 4.88 0.46 31.38
C VAL A 507 4.09 -0.43 32.33
#